data_AF-A0A9D7AMN4-F1
#
_entry.id   AF-A0A9D7AMN4-F1
#
_cell.length_a   1.000
_cell.length_b   1.000
_cell.length_c   1.000
_cell.angle_alpha   90.00
_cell.angle_beta   90.00
_cell.angle_gamma   90.00
#
_symmetry.space_group_name_H-M   'P 1'
#
loop_
_entity.id
_entity.type
_entity.pdbx_description
1 polymer ?
#
loop_
_entity_poly.entity_id
_entity_poly.type
_entity_poly.pdbx_seq_one_letter_code
_entity_poly.pdbx_strand_id
1 'polypeptide(L)'
;MSLARLLLLTGAVLAVHLLLLGAPRLHFDSRAPAMGRVLSTRTIVRPGPSPASLAPPTPRAAAGPERRATPARPRKPAQPSTTAAALGDTSVAAPPPELSVLGPTPTEPLAPESASPEPAEQEAVTRPPREDGVSARLYSFPASARLSYEIEADRFPYTASAALEWQHDSKSYQASMTIRKLVTVRSQTSVGSIGADGLMPTRFADRSRNEVAAHFDRNGGKVTFSANTPEAELLTAAQDQLSLPLQLAAMVAGEPEKFGRGTTITIQVVGPRQASLWLLTVEGPETLALPIGELGTLKLQRNPRQPYDQKVELWLAPSHGYLPARIRLTDPNGAYLDQKLQSIEGLY
;
A
#
# COMPACT_ATOMS: atom_id res chain seq x y z
N MET A 1 4.50 -37.61 -42.60
CA MET A 1 3.95 -36.77 -43.69
C MET A 1 4.90 -36.87 -44.87
N SER A 2 4.41 -37.11 -46.09
CA SER A 2 5.28 -37.18 -47.27
C SER A 2 5.88 -35.80 -47.60
N LEU A 3 7.10 -35.78 -48.14
CA LEU A 3 7.82 -34.56 -48.54
C LEU A 3 6.94 -33.64 -49.40
N ALA A 4 6.13 -34.23 -50.29
CA ALA A 4 5.17 -33.52 -51.12
C ALA A 4 4.11 -32.74 -50.33
N ARG A 5 3.61 -33.30 -49.21
CA ARG A 5 2.64 -32.61 -48.34
C ARG A 5 3.27 -31.47 -47.57
N LEU A 6 4.54 -31.61 -47.17
CA LEU A 6 5.27 -30.54 -46.47
C LEU A 6 5.51 -29.36 -47.42
N LEU A 7 5.95 -29.62 -48.65
CA LEU A 7 6.17 -28.58 -49.66
C LEU A 7 4.88 -27.85 -50.04
N LEU A 8 3.76 -28.57 -50.16
CA LEU A 8 2.44 -27.98 -50.41
C LEU A 8 2.01 -27.04 -49.27
N LEU A 9 2.18 -27.47 -48.03
CA LEU A 9 1.81 -26.67 -46.85
C LEU A 9 2.69 -25.43 -46.73
N THR A 10 3.99 -25.58 -46.98
CA THR A 10 4.94 -24.46 -46.92
C THR A 10 4.65 -23.44 -48.02
N GLY A 11 4.36 -23.90 -49.24
CA GLY A 11 3.96 -23.04 -50.36
C GLY A 11 2.63 -22.31 -50.10
N ALA A 12 1.64 -22.99 -49.52
CA ALA A 12 0.36 -22.38 -49.15
C ALA A 12 0.54 -21.28 -48.09
N VAL A 13 1.35 -21.53 -47.05
CA VAL A 13 1.64 -20.54 -46.01
C VAL A 13 2.38 -19.33 -46.59
N LEU A 14 3.35 -19.55 -47.48
CA LEU A 14 4.10 -18.48 -48.14
C LEU A 14 3.18 -17.62 -49.03
N ALA A 15 2.27 -18.25 -49.77
CA ALA A 15 1.29 -17.56 -50.61
C ALA A 15 0.34 -16.68 -49.77
N VAL A 16 -0.11 -17.17 -48.61
CA VAL A 16 -0.93 -16.38 -47.67
C VAL A 16 -0.16 -15.18 -47.12
N HIS A 17 1.13 -15.34 -46.77
CA HIS A 17 1.94 -14.23 -46.30
C HIS A 17 2.16 -13.18 -47.38
N LEU A 18 2.45 -13.59 -48.62
CA LEU A 18 2.61 -12.66 -49.74
C LEU A 18 1.31 -11.92 -50.06
N LEU A 19 0.16 -12.57 -49.91
CA LEU A 19 -1.16 -11.96 -50.12
C LEU A 19 -1.49 -10.94 -49.01
N LEU A 20 -1.09 -11.20 -47.76
CA LEU A 20 -1.22 -10.26 -46.64
C LEU A 20 -0.28 -9.07 -46.75
N LEU A 21 0.95 -9.26 -47.25
CA LEU A 21 1.90 -8.17 -47.46
C LEU A 21 1.56 -7.31 -48.69
N GLY A 22 0.92 -7.88 -49.71
CA GLY A 22 0.49 -7.17 -50.92
C GLY A 22 -0.88 -6.50 -50.82
N ALA A 23 -1.64 -6.76 -49.75
CA ALA A 23 -2.94 -6.13 -49.56
C ALA A 23 -2.76 -4.61 -49.35
N PRO A 24 -3.45 -3.75 -50.10
CA PRO A 24 -3.41 -2.31 -49.86
C PRO A 24 -3.85 -2.07 -48.41
N ARG A 25 -3.08 -1.24 -47.68
CA ARG A 25 -3.43 -0.87 -46.31
C ARG A 25 -4.85 -0.33 -46.32
N LEU A 26 -5.78 -1.14 -45.84
CA LEU A 26 -7.14 -0.72 -45.55
C LEU A 26 -6.99 0.44 -44.57
N HIS A 27 -7.13 1.65 -45.09
CA HIS A 27 -7.27 2.82 -44.26
C HIS A 27 -8.58 2.60 -43.52
N PHE A 28 -8.48 2.19 -42.27
CA PHE A 28 -9.58 2.32 -41.34
C PHE A 28 -9.76 3.81 -41.14
N ASP A 29 -10.64 4.36 -41.98
CA ASP A 29 -11.13 5.72 -41.86
C ASP A 29 -11.82 5.77 -40.50
N SER A 30 -11.06 6.22 -39.51
CA SER A 30 -11.55 6.44 -38.16
C SER A 30 -12.43 7.67 -38.26
N ARG A 31 -13.68 7.46 -38.68
CA ARG A 31 -14.70 8.49 -38.62
C ARG A 31 -14.75 8.93 -37.16
N ALA A 32 -14.26 10.15 -36.92
CA ALA A 32 -14.40 10.80 -35.63
C ALA A 32 -15.86 10.64 -35.21
N PRO A 33 -16.15 10.18 -33.98
CA PRO A 33 -17.52 10.08 -33.54
C PRO A 33 -18.12 11.49 -33.64
N ALA A 34 -19.15 11.63 -34.47
CA ALA A 34 -19.95 12.83 -34.48
C ALA A 34 -20.40 13.08 -33.04
N MET A 35 -20.13 14.28 -32.53
CA MET A 35 -20.61 14.72 -31.22
C MET A 35 -22.14 14.66 -31.22
N GLY A 36 -22.66 13.50 -30.82
CA GLY A 36 -24.06 13.16 -30.83
C GLY A 36 -24.64 13.34 -29.44
N ARG A 37 -25.32 14.48 -29.25
CA ARG A 37 -26.36 14.75 -28.24
C ARG A 37 -26.03 14.43 -26.79
N VAL A 38 -25.71 15.50 -26.06
CA VAL A 38 -25.76 15.57 -24.60
C VAL A 38 -27.18 15.20 -24.13
N LEU A 39 -27.30 14.09 -23.38
CA LEU A 39 -28.51 13.76 -22.62
C LEU A 39 -28.61 14.72 -21.43
N SER A 40 -29.39 15.79 -21.59
CA SER A 40 -29.72 16.70 -20.50
C SER A 40 -30.77 16.04 -19.59
N THR A 41 -30.34 15.32 -18.56
CA THR A 41 -31.22 14.86 -17.49
C THR A 41 -31.51 16.03 -16.55
N ARG A 42 -32.65 16.70 -16.75
CA ARG A 42 -33.16 17.67 -15.78
C ARG A 42 -33.87 16.92 -14.65
N THR A 43 -33.35 17.02 -13.44
CA THR A 43 -34.02 16.53 -12.23
C THR A 43 -35.33 17.29 -12.04
N ILE A 44 -36.46 16.59 -12.16
CA ILE A 44 -37.76 17.11 -11.75
C ILE A 44 -37.86 16.89 -10.24
N VAL A 45 -37.64 17.97 -9.47
CA VAL A 45 -37.98 17.97 -8.04
C VAL A 45 -39.50 17.98 -7.94
N ARG A 46 -40.06 16.84 -7.53
CA ARG A 46 -41.48 16.73 -7.17
C ARG A 46 -41.66 17.46 -5.83
N PRO A 47 -42.57 18.44 -5.70
CA PRO A 47 -42.85 19.05 -4.41
C PRO A 47 -43.32 17.95 -3.45
N GLY A 48 -42.59 17.74 -2.36
CA GLY A 48 -43.06 16.89 -1.28
C GLY A 48 -44.33 17.48 -0.66
N PRO A 49 -45.25 16.66 -0.13
CA PRO A 49 -46.41 17.17 0.56
C PRO A 49 -45.98 18.09 1.71
N SER A 50 -46.57 19.28 1.73
CA SER A 50 -46.40 20.28 2.78
C SER A 50 -46.55 19.63 4.16
N PRO A 51 -45.62 19.83 5.11
CA PRO A 51 -45.82 19.34 6.46
C PRO A 51 -47.07 20.03 7.03
N ALA A 52 -48.03 19.22 7.45
CA ALA A 52 -49.16 19.69 8.23
C ALA A 52 -48.61 20.48 9.43
N SER A 53 -49.02 21.74 9.52
CA SER A 53 -48.76 22.63 10.64
C SER A 53 -49.09 21.90 11.95
N LEU A 54 -48.08 21.66 12.78
CA LEU A 54 -48.27 21.18 14.14
C LEU A 54 -49.00 22.28 14.91
N ALA A 55 -50.26 22.02 15.24
CA ALA A 55 -51.00 22.84 16.18
C ALA A 55 -50.24 22.90 17.53
N PRO A 56 -50.24 24.05 18.22
CA PRO A 56 -49.56 24.20 19.50
C PRO A 56 -50.20 23.32 20.57
N PRO A 57 -49.42 22.77 21.52
CA PRO A 57 -49.96 21.94 22.58
C PRO A 57 -50.78 22.79 23.56
N THR A 58 -52.00 22.36 23.84
CA THR A 58 -52.83 22.89 24.93
C THR A 58 -52.33 22.34 26.27
N PRO A 59 -52.20 23.16 27.32
CA PRO A 59 -51.82 22.68 28.64
C PRO A 59 -53.07 22.31 29.45
N ARG A 60 -53.15 21.08 29.96
CA ARG A 60 -54.05 20.70 31.06
C ARG A 60 -53.50 19.47 31.78
N ALA A 61 -52.80 19.67 32.89
CA ALA A 61 -53.28 19.73 34.27
C ALA A 61 -53.44 18.35 34.93
N ALA A 62 -52.80 18.23 36.09
CA ALA A 62 -52.63 17.05 36.90
C ALA A 62 -53.91 16.59 37.63
N ALA A 63 -54.03 15.27 37.80
CA ALA A 63 -54.65 14.53 38.92
C ALA A 63 -54.22 13.06 38.70
N GLY A 64 -53.52 12.37 39.60
CA GLY A 64 -53.92 11.98 40.96
C GLY A 64 -54.12 10.44 40.98
N PRO A 65 -53.72 9.70 42.04
CA PRO A 65 -53.21 8.32 41.91
C PRO A 65 -54.16 7.17 42.34
N GLU A 66 -53.62 5.94 42.23
CA GLU A 66 -54.00 4.64 42.84
C GLU A 66 -55.01 3.71 42.12
N ARG A 67 -54.55 2.50 41.74
CA ARG A 67 -54.66 1.30 42.60
C ARG A 67 -53.86 0.10 42.09
N ARG A 68 -53.38 -0.66 43.08
CA ARG A 68 -52.52 -1.85 43.07
C ARG A 68 -53.35 -3.15 43.10
N ALA A 69 -52.85 -4.22 42.48
CA ALA A 69 -52.99 -5.67 42.80
C ALA A 69 -52.78 -6.50 41.51
N THR A 70 -52.04 -7.61 41.37
CA THR A 70 -51.21 -8.51 42.22
C THR A 70 -50.38 -9.40 41.23
N PRO A 71 -49.38 -10.18 41.67
CA PRO A 71 -48.27 -10.66 40.84
C PRO A 71 -48.49 -12.07 40.24
N ALA A 72 -47.85 -12.35 39.09
CA ALA A 72 -47.72 -13.69 38.54
C ALA A 72 -46.34 -14.29 38.85
N ARG A 73 -46.39 -15.56 39.28
CA ARG A 73 -45.35 -16.41 39.86
C ARG A 73 -44.30 -16.88 38.83
N PRO A 74 -43.04 -17.17 39.24
CA PRO A 74 -41.96 -17.60 38.35
C PRO A 74 -42.07 -19.07 37.91
N ARG A 75 -41.64 -19.36 36.68
CA ARG A 75 -41.48 -20.73 36.14
C ARG A 75 -40.27 -21.42 36.78
N LYS A 76 -40.47 -22.68 37.19
CA LYS A 76 -39.47 -23.58 37.78
C LYS A 76 -38.73 -24.37 36.67
N PRO A 77 -37.47 -24.78 36.88
CA PRO A 77 -36.66 -25.53 35.89
C PRO A 77 -37.02 -27.03 35.87
N ALA A 78 -36.81 -27.67 34.72
CA ALA A 78 -36.80 -29.13 34.59
C ALA A 78 -35.35 -29.64 34.58
N GLN A 79 -35.01 -30.48 35.57
CA GLN A 79 -33.92 -31.47 35.53
C GLN A 79 -34.56 -32.87 35.24
N PRO A 80 -33.84 -34.00 35.39
CA PRO A 80 -32.81 -34.55 34.51
C PRO A 80 -33.18 -35.98 34.04
N SER A 81 -32.46 -36.54 33.08
CA SER A 81 -32.43 -38.00 32.85
C SER A 81 -30.98 -38.48 32.84
N THR A 82 -30.61 -39.17 33.91
CA THR A 82 -29.39 -39.96 34.10
C THR A 82 -29.62 -41.42 33.77
N THR A 83 -28.50 -42.17 33.69
CA THR A 83 -28.32 -43.63 33.84
C THR A 83 -28.17 -44.33 32.49
N ALA A 84 -27.16 -45.14 32.17
CA ALA A 84 -26.00 -45.80 32.82
C ALA A 84 -25.23 -46.49 31.65
N ALA A 85 -24.05 -47.10 31.70
CA ALA A 85 -23.00 -47.42 32.68
C ALA A 85 -21.79 -47.85 31.80
N ALA A 86 -20.58 -47.39 32.11
CA ALA A 86 -19.50 -48.14 32.77
C ALA A 86 -18.65 -49.04 31.86
N LEU A 87 -17.34 -48.81 31.88
CA LEU A 87 -16.27 -49.73 32.34
C LEU A 87 -14.95 -49.44 31.61
N GLY A 88 -13.84 -49.46 32.35
CA GLY A 88 -12.53 -49.80 31.78
C GLY A 88 -11.44 -48.74 31.91
N ASP A 89 -10.82 -48.69 33.08
CA ASP A 89 -9.45 -48.22 33.28
C ASP A 89 -8.48 -49.30 32.76
N THR A 90 -7.48 -48.97 31.93
CA THR A 90 -6.22 -49.75 31.76
C THR A 90 -5.20 -48.96 30.93
N SER A 91 -4.01 -48.90 31.52
CA SER A 91 -2.71 -48.42 31.05
C SER A 91 -2.02 -49.36 30.03
N VAL A 92 -0.90 -48.90 29.46
CA VAL A 92 0.14 -49.66 28.69
C VAL A 92 -0.28 -49.92 27.22
N ALA A 93 0.50 -49.72 26.15
CA ALA A 93 1.94 -49.86 25.92
C ALA A 93 2.35 -49.13 24.60
N ALA A 94 3.62 -48.69 24.51
CA ALA A 94 4.39 -48.65 23.25
C ALA A 94 4.97 -50.08 22.97
N PRO A 95 5.94 -50.39 22.07
CA PRO A 95 6.67 -49.67 20.99
C PRO A 95 6.99 -50.63 19.76
N PRO A 96 8.22 -50.78 19.15
CA PRO A 96 9.15 -49.94 18.31
C PRO A 96 9.61 -50.72 17.00
N PRO A 97 10.88 -50.72 16.48
CA PRO A 97 12.09 -49.82 16.51
C PRO A 97 12.63 -49.49 15.08
N GLU A 98 13.78 -48.87 14.75
CA GLU A 98 15.17 -48.83 15.25
C GLU A 98 15.95 -47.84 14.31
N LEU A 99 17.00 -47.07 14.63
CA LEU A 99 18.29 -47.40 15.23
C LEU A 99 18.98 -46.17 15.84
N SER A 100 19.54 -46.40 17.04
CA SER A 100 20.51 -45.59 17.76
C SER A 100 21.85 -45.46 17.03
N VAL A 101 22.57 -44.36 17.28
CA VAL A 101 23.99 -44.45 17.68
C VAL A 101 24.21 -43.54 18.89
N LEU A 102 24.88 -44.13 19.87
CA LEU A 102 25.18 -43.71 21.23
C LEU A 102 26.36 -42.72 21.30
N GLY A 103 26.45 -41.99 22.41
CA GLY A 103 27.76 -41.64 23.00
C GLY A 103 27.81 -40.32 23.79
N PRO A 104 28.47 -40.25 24.95
CA PRO A 104 27.93 -39.54 26.12
C PRO A 104 28.60 -38.20 26.45
N THR A 105 27.86 -37.32 27.14
CA THR A 105 28.40 -36.33 28.10
C THR A 105 28.42 -37.00 29.47
N PRO A 106 29.50 -36.91 30.26
CA PRO A 106 29.41 -36.02 31.44
C PRO A 106 30.74 -35.46 31.98
N THR A 107 30.59 -34.39 32.79
CA THR A 107 31.34 -34.08 34.02
C THR A 107 32.10 -32.76 33.99
N GLU A 108 31.49 -31.78 34.66
CA GLU A 108 32.11 -30.64 35.31
C GLU A 108 33.14 -31.09 36.36
N PRO A 109 34.26 -30.38 36.52
CA PRO A 109 34.58 -29.94 37.87
C PRO A 109 35.15 -28.51 37.95
N LEU A 110 34.59 -27.75 38.90
CA LEU A 110 35.26 -26.92 39.91
C LEU A 110 36.39 -25.96 39.48
N ALA A 111 36.14 -24.68 39.77
CA ALA A 111 37.06 -23.55 39.77
C ALA A 111 38.37 -23.78 40.56
N PRO A 112 39.39 -22.92 40.33
CA PRO A 112 39.54 -21.81 41.28
C PRO A 112 39.85 -20.44 40.63
N GLU A 113 39.20 -19.43 41.23
CA GLU A 113 39.74 -18.17 41.75
C GLU A 113 40.74 -17.28 40.96
N SER A 114 40.36 -16.00 40.91
CA SER A 114 41.18 -14.77 40.89
C SER A 114 41.96 -14.39 39.62
N ALA A 115 41.38 -13.45 38.87
CA ALA A 115 41.97 -12.11 38.74
C ALA A 115 40.90 -11.11 38.26
N SER A 116 40.61 -10.12 39.10
CA SER A 116 39.89 -8.91 38.72
C SER A 116 40.78 -8.07 37.80
N PRO A 117 40.22 -7.48 36.73
CA PRO A 117 40.67 -6.19 36.26
C PRO A 117 39.69 -5.10 36.70
N GLU A 118 40.33 -4.02 37.11
CA GLU A 118 39.82 -2.71 37.52
C GLU A 118 38.89 -2.07 36.48
N PRO A 119 37.97 -1.17 36.89
CA PRO A 119 36.92 -0.63 36.04
C PRO A 119 37.52 0.29 34.98
N ALA A 120 37.50 -0.13 33.71
CA ALA A 120 37.65 0.80 32.61
C ALA A 120 36.41 1.72 32.60
N GLU A 121 36.65 3.01 32.77
CA GLU A 121 35.67 4.08 32.59
C GLU A 121 34.84 3.82 31.32
N GLN A 122 33.57 3.51 31.53
CA GLN A 122 32.58 3.58 30.46
C GLN A 122 32.49 5.06 30.08
N GLU A 123 33.16 5.43 28.98
CA GLU A 123 32.77 6.59 28.20
C GLU A 123 31.28 6.42 27.89
N ALA A 124 30.46 7.16 28.65
CA ALA A 124 29.07 7.34 28.38
C ALA A 124 28.99 8.00 27.00
N VAL A 125 28.83 7.18 25.96
CA VAL A 125 28.40 7.64 24.64
C VAL A 125 27.09 8.36 24.90
N THR A 126 27.18 9.68 24.94
CA THR A 126 26.04 10.57 25.03
C THR A 126 25.24 10.33 23.77
N ARG A 127 24.24 9.45 23.88
CA ARG A 127 23.22 9.31 22.85
C ARG A 127 22.62 10.72 22.70
N PRO A 128 22.63 11.32 21.50
CA PRO A 128 21.98 12.61 21.32
C PRO A 128 20.53 12.48 21.81
N PRO A 129 19.96 13.54 22.40
CA PRO A 129 18.57 13.54 22.84
C PRO A 129 17.70 13.04 21.68
N ARG A 130 16.85 12.06 21.95
CA ARG A 130 15.76 11.74 21.03
C ARG A 130 14.89 12.99 21.02
N GLU A 131 15.00 13.80 19.98
CA GLU A 131 14.11 14.92 19.75
C GLU A 131 12.71 14.36 19.48
N ASP A 132 11.98 14.05 20.54
CA ASP A 132 10.53 14.03 20.53
C ASP A 132 10.06 15.50 20.51
N GLY A 133 10.46 16.21 19.46
CA GLY A 133 10.02 17.56 19.14
C GLY A 133 9.12 17.45 17.92
N VAL A 134 7.82 17.60 18.12
CA VAL A 134 6.88 17.89 17.02
C VAL A 134 7.25 19.27 16.48
N SER A 135 8.31 19.31 15.67
CA SER A 135 8.53 20.40 14.74
C SER A 135 7.36 20.34 13.79
N ALA A 136 6.46 21.31 13.85
CA ALA A 136 5.38 21.44 12.88
C ALA A 136 6.02 21.39 11.48
N ARG A 137 5.78 20.29 10.76
CA ARG A 137 6.29 20.13 9.40
C ARG A 137 5.40 20.92 8.48
N LEU A 138 6.00 21.76 7.65
CA LEU A 138 5.28 22.42 6.58
C LEU A 138 5.21 21.46 5.39
N TYR A 139 4.01 21.30 4.83
CA TYR A 139 3.77 20.48 3.65
C TYR A 139 3.32 21.39 2.51
N SER A 140 4.00 21.29 1.37
CA SER A 140 3.59 21.97 0.13
C SER A 140 3.30 20.94 -0.94
N PHE A 141 2.03 20.56 -1.10
CA PHE A 141 1.63 19.52 -2.05
C PHE A 141 1.79 19.98 -3.51
N PRO A 142 2.33 19.13 -4.40
CA PRO A 142 2.38 19.43 -5.83
C PRO A 142 0.98 19.54 -6.40
N ALA A 143 0.82 20.35 -7.45
CA ALA A 143 -0.45 20.48 -8.16
C ALA A 143 -0.95 19.11 -8.69
N SER A 144 -2.26 18.95 -8.78
CA SER A 144 -2.90 17.77 -9.35
C SER A 144 -2.41 17.54 -10.78
N ALA A 145 -1.97 16.33 -11.08
CA ALA A 145 -1.34 16.00 -12.34
C ALA A 145 -1.41 14.50 -12.65
N ARG A 146 -1.30 14.18 -13.93
CA ARG A 146 -1.03 12.85 -14.44
C ARG A 146 0.43 12.78 -14.88
N LEU A 147 1.17 11.82 -14.34
CA LEU A 147 2.57 11.56 -14.68
C LEU A 147 2.63 10.25 -15.45
N SER A 148 3.22 10.28 -16.65
CA SER A 148 3.46 9.08 -17.45
C SER A 148 4.91 8.66 -17.32
N TYR A 149 5.17 7.35 -17.22
CA TYR A 149 6.50 6.78 -17.06
C TYR A 149 6.76 5.70 -18.10
N GLU A 150 7.99 5.69 -18.59
CA GLU A 150 8.58 4.53 -19.22
C GLU A 150 9.17 3.61 -18.13
N ILE A 151 9.00 2.30 -18.29
CA ILE A 151 9.53 1.32 -17.35
C ILE A 151 10.64 0.51 -18.00
N GLU A 152 11.80 0.49 -17.35
CA GLU A 152 12.92 -0.40 -17.65
C GLU A 152 13.05 -1.49 -16.57
N ALA A 153 13.36 -2.72 -16.96
CA ALA A 153 13.57 -3.84 -16.04
C ALA A 153 14.69 -4.77 -16.55
N ASP A 154 15.54 -5.28 -15.66
CA ASP A 154 16.72 -6.09 -16.02
C ASP A 154 16.40 -7.44 -16.68
N ARG A 155 15.31 -8.09 -16.26
CA ARG A 155 14.99 -9.47 -16.70
C ARG A 155 13.92 -9.56 -17.78
N PHE A 156 13.48 -8.46 -18.36
CA PHE A 156 12.35 -8.46 -19.29
C PHE A 156 12.56 -7.51 -20.48
N PRO A 157 12.76 -8.02 -21.70
CA PRO A 157 13.03 -7.20 -22.89
C PRO A 157 11.77 -6.53 -23.48
N TYR A 158 10.76 -6.24 -22.67
CA TYR A 158 9.50 -5.67 -23.15
C TYR A 158 9.24 -4.29 -22.57
N THR A 159 8.69 -3.42 -23.41
CA THR A 159 8.20 -2.10 -23.03
C THR A 159 7.04 -2.24 -22.04
N ALA A 160 7.23 -1.66 -20.86
CA ALA A 160 6.16 -1.44 -19.89
C ALA A 160 6.01 0.06 -19.67
N SER A 161 4.81 0.47 -19.29
CA SER A 161 4.52 1.87 -18.97
C SER A 161 3.77 1.98 -17.65
N ALA A 162 3.94 3.12 -17.00
CA ALA A 162 3.20 3.48 -15.80
C ALA A 162 2.48 4.81 -16.01
N ALA A 163 1.34 4.99 -15.34
CA ALA A 163 0.70 6.27 -15.20
C ALA A 163 0.30 6.48 -13.74
N LEU A 164 0.77 7.57 -13.13
CA LEU A 164 0.35 8.04 -11.82
C LEU A 164 -0.63 9.20 -12.01
N GLU A 165 -1.87 9.03 -11.58
CA GLU A 165 -2.84 10.11 -11.45
C GLU A 165 -2.84 10.58 -10.00
N TRP A 166 -2.54 11.86 -9.79
CA TRP A 166 -2.49 12.52 -8.49
C TRP A 166 -3.51 13.66 -8.47
N GLN A 167 -4.42 13.63 -7.49
CA GLN A 167 -5.46 14.64 -7.31
C GLN A 167 -5.64 14.95 -5.82
N HIS A 168 -5.85 16.21 -5.48
CA HIS A 168 -6.20 16.64 -4.12
C HIS A 168 -6.95 17.97 -4.09
N ASP A 169 -7.67 18.21 -3.00
CA ASP A 169 -8.47 19.42 -2.76
C ASP A 169 -8.22 20.04 -1.38
N SER A 170 -6.95 20.14 -0.96
CA SER A 170 -6.48 20.64 0.37
C SER A 170 -6.99 19.87 1.61
N LYS A 171 -8.08 19.13 1.50
CA LYS A 171 -8.71 18.34 2.58
C LYS A 171 -8.61 16.85 2.32
N SER A 172 -8.69 16.44 1.06
CA SER A 172 -8.65 15.04 0.64
C SER A 172 -7.74 14.85 -0.56
N TYR A 173 -7.33 13.61 -0.77
CA TYR A 173 -6.52 13.24 -1.92
C TYR A 173 -6.92 11.88 -2.49
N GLN A 174 -6.56 11.68 -3.75
CA GLN A 174 -6.58 10.41 -4.44
C GLN A 174 -5.32 10.27 -5.29
N ALA A 175 -4.67 9.11 -5.18
CA ALA A 175 -3.57 8.69 -6.03
C ALA A 175 -3.91 7.34 -6.67
N SER A 176 -3.60 7.19 -7.96
CA SER A 176 -3.76 5.94 -8.70
C SER A 176 -2.54 5.68 -9.58
N MET A 177 -1.86 4.56 -9.40
CA MET A 177 -0.76 4.12 -10.23
C MET A 177 -1.19 2.92 -11.07
N THR A 178 -1.19 3.04 -12.39
CA THR A 178 -1.46 1.92 -13.31
C THR A 178 -0.21 1.53 -14.06
N ILE A 179 0.24 0.28 -13.89
CA ILE A 179 1.37 -0.32 -14.59
C ILE A 179 0.84 -1.30 -15.64
N ARG A 180 1.26 -1.14 -16.90
CA ARG A 180 0.87 -2.00 -18.02
C ARG A 180 2.09 -2.69 -18.59
N LYS A 181 2.01 -4.02 -18.75
CA LYS A 181 3.05 -4.86 -19.34
C LYS A 181 2.40 -5.94 -20.21
N LEU A 182 2.56 -5.84 -21.53
CA LEU A 182 1.87 -6.70 -22.51
C LEU A 182 0.38 -6.82 -22.19
N VAL A 183 -0.07 -8.01 -21.75
CA VAL A 183 -1.46 -8.35 -21.44
C VAL A 183 -1.78 -8.22 -19.95
N THR A 184 -0.81 -7.85 -19.11
CA THR A 184 -0.99 -7.71 -17.65
C THR A 184 -1.12 -6.25 -17.28
N VAL A 185 -2.07 -5.97 -16.38
CA VAL A 185 -2.25 -4.66 -15.75
C VAL A 185 -2.19 -4.86 -14.24
N ARG A 186 -1.45 -4.00 -13.55
CA ARG A 186 -1.51 -3.83 -12.11
C ARG A 186 -1.90 -2.39 -11.81
N SER A 187 -2.82 -2.19 -10.89
CA SER A 187 -3.24 -0.87 -10.45
C SER A 187 -3.14 -0.78 -8.94
N GLN A 188 -2.48 0.26 -8.43
CA GLN A 188 -2.50 0.62 -7.02
C GLN A 188 -3.33 1.89 -6.84
N THR A 189 -4.10 1.98 -5.76
CA THR A 189 -4.83 3.20 -5.39
C THR A 189 -4.61 3.53 -3.93
N SER A 190 -4.52 4.81 -3.63
CA SER A 190 -4.44 5.36 -2.29
C SER A 190 -5.40 6.53 -2.19
N VAL A 191 -6.23 6.52 -1.16
CA VAL A 191 -7.18 7.60 -0.86
C VAL A 191 -7.10 7.95 0.62
N GLY A 192 -7.34 9.21 0.93
CA GLY A 192 -7.33 9.66 2.31
C GLY A 192 -7.63 11.14 2.46
N SER A 193 -7.37 11.62 3.66
CA SER A 193 -7.45 13.05 4.00
C SER A 193 -6.07 13.70 3.99
N ILE A 194 -6.03 15.02 4.03
CA ILE A 194 -4.84 15.82 4.25
C ILE A 194 -4.99 16.49 5.61
N GLY A 195 -4.00 16.34 6.49
CA GLY A 195 -4.03 16.88 7.84
C GLY A 195 -2.66 17.44 8.27
N ALA A 196 -2.49 17.62 9.58
CA ALA A 196 -1.29 18.23 10.16
C ALA A 196 -0.01 17.43 9.87
N ASP A 197 -0.11 16.11 9.69
CA ASP A 197 1.00 15.22 9.34
C ASP A 197 1.14 14.99 7.83
N GLY A 198 0.47 15.79 7.00
CA GLY A 198 0.45 15.65 5.55
C GLY A 198 -0.63 14.68 5.07
N LEU A 199 -0.30 13.78 4.15
CA LEU A 199 -1.23 12.76 3.66
C LEU A 199 -1.60 11.80 4.80
N MET A 200 -2.90 11.55 4.93
CA MET A 200 -3.47 10.64 5.91
C MET A 200 -4.26 9.56 5.18
N PRO A 201 -3.60 8.49 4.66
CA PRO A 201 -4.29 7.41 3.99
C PRO A 201 -5.38 6.80 4.87
N THR A 202 -6.51 6.46 4.25
CA THR A 202 -7.60 5.68 4.86
C THR A 202 -7.71 4.30 4.22
N ARG A 203 -7.35 4.17 2.93
CA ARG A 203 -7.32 2.90 2.20
C ARG A 203 -6.22 2.92 1.15
N PHE A 204 -5.45 1.83 1.12
CA PHE A 204 -4.55 1.48 0.03
C PHE A 204 -5.01 0.17 -0.60
N ALA A 205 -5.10 0.09 -1.93
CA ALA A 205 -5.45 -1.12 -2.65
C ALA A 205 -4.43 -1.43 -3.74
N ASP A 206 -4.16 -2.71 -3.96
CA ASP A 206 -3.27 -3.23 -4.99
C ASP A 206 -3.97 -4.35 -5.73
N ARG A 207 -4.27 -4.08 -6.99
CA ARG A 207 -5.05 -4.95 -7.86
C ARG A 207 -4.18 -5.41 -9.02
N SER A 208 -4.06 -6.73 -9.15
CA SER A 208 -3.53 -7.37 -10.35
C SER A 208 -4.55 -8.38 -10.84
N ARG A 209 -4.30 -9.69 -10.67
CA ARG A 209 -5.33 -10.73 -10.86
C ARG A 209 -6.39 -10.68 -9.77
N ASN A 210 -5.96 -10.47 -8.53
CA ASN A 210 -6.80 -10.27 -7.36
C ASN A 210 -6.50 -8.90 -6.75
N GLU A 211 -7.44 -8.37 -5.99
CA GLU A 211 -7.28 -7.14 -5.22
C GLU A 211 -6.99 -7.47 -3.76
N VAL A 212 -5.97 -6.82 -3.19
CA VAL A 212 -5.67 -6.81 -1.76
C VAL A 212 -5.56 -5.38 -1.29
N ALA A 213 -5.92 -5.11 -0.04
CA ALA A 213 -5.99 -3.77 0.50
C ALA A 213 -5.57 -3.69 1.96
N ALA A 214 -5.10 -2.52 2.36
CA ALA A 214 -4.88 -2.11 3.74
C ALA A 214 -5.86 -0.98 4.10
N HIS A 215 -6.43 -1.04 5.29
CA HIS A 215 -7.29 0.01 5.86
C HIS A 215 -6.63 0.61 7.08
N PHE A 216 -6.65 1.94 7.16
CA PHE A 216 -6.00 2.71 8.21
C PHE A 216 -7.07 3.23 9.17
N ASP A 217 -7.22 2.57 10.31
CA ASP A 217 -8.12 2.98 11.39
C ASP A 217 -7.33 3.83 12.39
N ARG A 218 -7.34 5.15 12.16
CA ARG A 218 -6.64 6.11 13.02
C ARG A 218 -7.29 6.27 14.39
N ASN A 219 -8.60 6.09 14.49
CA ASN A 219 -9.30 6.13 15.77
C ASN A 219 -8.97 4.91 16.62
N GLY A 220 -8.87 3.74 15.98
CA GLY A 220 -8.47 2.48 16.61
C GLY A 220 -6.96 2.26 16.70
N GLY A 221 -6.13 3.16 16.15
CA GLY A 221 -4.67 3.05 16.18
C GLY A 221 -4.09 1.84 15.43
N LYS A 222 -4.75 1.36 14.36
CA LYS A 222 -4.36 0.12 13.68
C LYS A 222 -4.53 0.13 12.16
N VAL A 223 -3.81 -0.78 11.53
CA VAL A 223 -3.90 -1.11 10.11
C VAL A 223 -4.41 -2.54 9.96
N THR A 224 -5.48 -2.73 9.19
CA THR A 224 -6.03 -4.05 8.89
C THR A 224 -5.84 -4.40 7.42
N PHE A 225 -5.62 -5.68 7.11
CA PHE A 225 -5.33 -6.15 5.75
C PHE A 225 -6.42 -7.08 5.25
N SER A 226 -6.91 -6.86 4.02
CA SER A 226 -7.89 -7.75 3.39
C SER A 226 -7.28 -9.10 2.97
N ALA A 227 -5.97 -9.26 3.10
CA ALA A 227 -5.23 -10.48 2.80
C ALA A 227 -5.24 -11.49 3.96
N ASN A 228 -6.03 -11.25 5.01
CA ASN A 228 -6.08 -12.06 6.24
C ASN A 228 -4.71 -12.24 6.91
N THR A 229 -3.84 -11.23 6.80
CA THR A 229 -2.60 -11.15 7.58
C THR A 229 -2.85 -10.44 8.90
N PRO A 230 -2.00 -10.65 9.93
CA PRO A 230 -2.13 -9.97 11.20
C PRO A 230 -2.22 -8.45 11.03
N GLU A 231 -3.06 -7.81 11.83
CA GLU A 231 -3.12 -6.35 11.90
C GLU A 231 -1.80 -5.78 12.44
N ALA A 232 -1.55 -4.51 12.14
CA ALA A 232 -0.38 -3.79 12.63
C ALA A 232 -0.81 -2.54 13.39
N GLU A 233 0.02 -2.11 14.35
CA GLU A 233 -0.14 -0.79 14.97
C GLU A 233 0.03 0.31 13.91
N LEU A 234 -0.83 1.34 13.98
CA LEU A 234 -0.77 2.50 13.09
C LEU A 234 0.01 3.62 13.75
N LEU A 235 1.19 3.91 13.21
CA LEU A 235 2.04 5.01 13.70
C LEU A 235 1.59 6.36 13.12
N THR A 236 1.97 7.43 13.82
CA THR A 236 1.78 8.80 13.35
C THR A 236 2.48 9.03 12.01
N ALA A 237 1.86 9.82 11.13
CA ALA A 237 2.33 10.10 9.77
C ALA A 237 2.56 8.86 8.87
N ALA A 238 2.06 7.68 9.25
CA ALA A 238 2.17 6.47 8.43
C ALA A 238 1.57 6.67 7.04
N GLN A 239 2.28 6.13 6.04
CA GLN A 239 1.93 6.19 4.63
C GLN A 239 1.74 4.79 4.06
N ASP A 240 1.03 4.69 2.96
CA ASP A 240 1.10 3.51 2.11
C ASP A 240 2.21 3.64 1.05
N GLN A 241 2.50 2.54 0.36
CA GLN A 241 3.55 2.49 -0.66
C GLN A 241 3.34 3.46 -1.83
N LEU A 242 2.09 3.81 -2.16
CA LEU A 242 1.76 4.71 -3.27
C LEU A 242 1.73 6.18 -2.83
N SER A 243 1.25 6.48 -1.63
CA SER A 243 1.25 7.84 -1.07
C SER A 243 2.64 8.30 -0.64
N LEU A 244 3.55 7.38 -0.29
CA LEU A 244 4.88 7.72 0.21
C LEU A 244 5.68 8.70 -0.68
N PRO A 245 5.84 8.50 -2.01
CA PRO A 245 6.58 9.45 -2.84
C PRO A 245 5.96 10.86 -2.84
N LEU A 246 4.63 10.94 -2.78
CA LEU A 246 3.88 12.20 -2.77
C LEU A 246 3.99 12.92 -1.42
N GLN A 247 3.98 12.16 -0.32
CA GLN A 247 4.25 12.68 1.01
C GLN A 247 5.68 13.25 1.09
N LEU A 248 6.67 12.52 0.57
CA LEU A 248 8.06 12.98 0.55
C LEU A 248 8.23 14.22 -0.33
N ALA A 249 7.56 14.28 -1.48
CA ALA A 249 7.51 15.48 -2.32
C ALA A 249 6.99 16.68 -1.52
N ALA A 250 5.87 16.53 -0.82
CA ALA A 250 5.27 17.59 -0.03
C ALA A 250 6.14 18.05 1.15
N MET A 251 6.80 17.10 1.83
CA MET A 251 7.76 17.39 2.91
C MET A 251 8.93 18.23 2.40
N VAL A 252 9.57 17.78 1.31
CA VAL A 252 10.74 18.48 0.74
C VAL A 252 10.33 19.84 0.18
N ALA A 253 9.20 19.92 -0.52
CA ALA A 253 8.71 21.18 -1.07
C ALA A 253 8.35 22.21 0.01
N GLY A 254 7.86 21.76 1.17
CA GLY A 254 7.47 22.65 2.27
C GLY A 254 8.66 23.24 3.00
N GLU A 255 9.75 22.49 3.16
CA GLU A 255 10.95 22.96 3.87
C GLU A 255 12.27 22.49 3.20
N PRO A 256 12.59 22.92 1.95
CA PRO A 256 13.70 22.37 1.18
C PRO A 256 15.05 22.41 1.91
N GLU A 257 15.31 23.47 2.66
CA GLU A 257 16.56 23.70 3.41
C GLU A 257 16.82 22.64 4.49
N LYS A 258 15.79 21.89 4.94
CA LYS A 258 15.94 20.82 5.94
C LYS A 258 16.36 19.48 5.33
N PHE A 259 16.32 19.34 4.00
CA PHE A 259 16.59 18.09 3.30
C PHE A 259 17.94 18.12 2.56
N GLY A 260 19.00 18.47 3.29
CA GLY A 260 20.38 18.32 2.84
C GLY A 260 20.83 16.86 2.75
N ARG A 261 21.99 16.63 2.13
CA ARG A 261 22.61 15.28 2.07
C ARG A 261 22.80 14.72 3.48
N GLY A 262 22.47 13.44 3.64
CA GLY A 262 22.58 12.72 4.91
C GLY A 262 21.36 12.89 5.82
N THR A 263 20.42 13.79 5.52
CA THR A 263 19.15 13.88 6.26
C THR A 263 18.42 12.55 6.18
N THR A 264 18.02 12.02 7.34
CA THR A 264 17.28 10.76 7.43
C THR A 264 15.81 11.00 7.76
N ILE A 265 14.93 10.26 7.10
CA ILE A 265 13.48 10.28 7.33
C ILE A 265 13.06 8.88 7.75
N THR A 266 12.51 8.76 8.96
CA THR A 266 11.92 7.51 9.45
C THR A 266 10.41 7.60 9.35
N ILE A 267 9.78 6.66 8.64
CA ILE A 267 8.34 6.68 8.39
C ILE A 267 7.79 5.26 8.29
N GLN A 268 6.61 5.00 8.85
CA GLN A 268 5.94 3.72 8.66
C GLN A 268 5.36 3.66 7.25
N VAL A 269 5.70 2.60 6.52
CA VAL A 269 5.20 2.33 5.18
C VAL A 269 4.40 1.04 5.20
N VAL A 270 3.16 1.16 4.76
CA VAL A 270 2.16 0.09 4.73
C VAL A 270 2.03 -0.41 3.29
N GLY A 271 2.35 -1.67 3.09
CA GLY A 271 2.06 -2.40 1.87
C GLY A 271 0.71 -3.13 1.94
N PRO A 272 0.40 -4.00 0.97
CA PRO A 272 -0.88 -4.69 0.93
C PRO A 272 -1.05 -5.78 2.01
N ARG A 273 0.03 -6.15 2.73
CA ARG A 273 0.04 -7.29 3.68
C ARG A 273 0.78 -7.02 4.98
N GLN A 274 1.57 -5.97 5.04
CA GLN A 274 2.44 -5.67 6.18
C GLN A 274 2.66 -4.16 6.31
N ALA A 275 2.98 -3.73 7.53
CA ALA A 275 3.48 -2.41 7.83
C ALA A 275 4.92 -2.52 8.33
N SER A 276 5.80 -1.63 7.88
CA SER A 276 7.22 -1.65 8.26
C SER A 276 7.78 -0.25 8.39
N LEU A 277 8.71 -0.04 9.31
CA LEU A 277 9.37 1.24 9.49
C LEU A 277 10.50 1.38 8.46
N TRP A 278 10.42 2.39 7.60
CA TRP A 278 11.42 2.68 6.58
C TRP A 278 12.31 3.83 7.05
N LEU A 279 13.62 3.66 6.84
CA LEU A 279 14.62 4.71 7.01
C LEU A 279 15.09 5.12 5.62
N LEU A 280 14.66 6.30 5.16
CA LEU A 280 15.13 6.92 3.93
C LEU A 280 16.25 7.90 4.25
N THR A 281 17.25 7.97 3.38
CA THR A 281 18.35 8.94 3.46
C THR A 281 18.33 9.82 2.22
N VAL A 282 18.50 11.12 2.40
CA VAL A 282 18.70 12.05 1.29
C VAL A 282 20.15 11.91 0.82
N GLU A 283 20.33 11.47 -0.42
CA GLU A 283 21.66 11.34 -1.04
C GLU A 283 22.14 12.69 -1.62
N GLY A 284 21.21 13.62 -1.88
CA GLY A 284 21.48 14.97 -2.33
C GLY A 284 21.10 15.20 -3.80
N PRO A 285 21.48 16.35 -4.37
CA PRO A 285 21.15 16.71 -5.75
C PRO A 285 21.81 15.79 -6.77
N GLU A 286 21.07 15.43 -7.83
CA GLU A 286 21.53 14.63 -8.96
C GLU A 286 20.84 15.11 -10.25
N THR A 287 21.59 15.29 -11.33
CA THR A 287 21.02 15.58 -12.65
C THR A 287 20.78 14.27 -13.39
N LEU A 288 19.56 14.08 -13.89
CA LEU A 288 19.16 12.89 -14.64
C LEU A 288 18.81 13.25 -16.08
N ALA A 289 19.28 12.45 -17.03
CA ALA A 289 18.72 12.39 -18.38
C ALA A 289 17.51 11.43 -18.36
N LEU A 290 16.31 11.98 -18.55
CA LEU A 290 15.04 11.24 -18.54
C LEU A 290 14.34 11.41 -19.90
N PRO A 291 13.32 10.59 -20.22
CA PRO A 291 12.56 10.76 -21.45
C PRO A 291 11.87 12.13 -21.59
N ILE A 292 11.54 12.79 -20.47
CA ILE A 292 11.03 14.17 -20.45
C ILE A 292 12.12 15.25 -20.69
N GLY A 293 13.39 14.87 -20.72
CA GLY A 293 14.55 15.75 -20.84
C GLY A 293 15.51 15.65 -19.65
N GLU A 294 16.52 16.53 -19.61
CA GLU A 294 17.41 16.64 -18.46
C GLU A 294 16.72 17.38 -17.31
N LEU A 295 16.74 16.79 -16.11
CA LEU A 295 16.16 17.36 -14.91
C LEU A 295 17.18 17.34 -13.76
N GLY A 296 17.30 18.47 -13.06
CA GLY A 296 17.86 18.47 -11.71
C GLY A 296 16.88 17.80 -10.74
N THR A 297 17.37 16.91 -9.89
CA THR A 297 16.56 16.14 -8.95
C THR A 297 17.21 16.07 -7.57
N LEU A 298 16.43 15.76 -6.54
CA LEU A 298 16.91 15.38 -5.22
C LEU A 298 16.73 13.87 -5.06
N LYS A 299 17.82 13.13 -4.83
CA LYS A 299 17.76 11.68 -4.62
C LYS A 299 17.53 11.34 -3.14
N LEU A 300 16.58 10.45 -2.90
CA LEU A 300 16.35 9.77 -1.63
C LEU A 300 16.51 8.26 -1.83
N GLN A 301 17.00 7.56 -0.81
CA GLN A 301 17.25 6.13 -0.87
C GLN A 301 16.89 5.43 0.43
N ARG A 302 16.25 4.27 0.32
CA ARG A 302 16.12 3.27 1.38
C ARG A 302 17.04 2.10 1.05
N ASN A 303 17.96 1.80 1.96
CA ASN A 303 18.77 0.59 1.89
C ASN A 303 18.07 -0.60 2.57
N PRO A 304 18.21 -1.82 2.05
CA PRO A 304 17.81 -3.03 2.77
C PRO A 304 18.50 -3.12 4.13
N ARG A 305 17.74 -3.41 5.20
CA ARG A 305 18.28 -3.60 6.56
C ARG A 305 18.05 -5.00 7.11
N GLN A 306 17.13 -5.74 6.50
CA GLN A 306 16.81 -7.13 6.83
C GLN A 306 16.82 -7.99 5.56
N PRO A 307 16.95 -9.33 5.71
CA PRO A 307 16.69 -10.23 4.61
C PRO A 307 15.32 -9.94 3.98
N TYR A 308 15.25 -10.03 2.65
CA TYR A 308 14.05 -9.77 1.85
C TYR A 308 13.59 -8.31 1.77
N ASP A 309 14.33 -7.35 2.34
CA ASP A 309 14.06 -5.94 2.10
C ASP A 309 14.37 -5.53 0.66
N GLN A 310 13.46 -4.75 0.07
CA GLN A 310 13.66 -4.09 -1.22
C GLN A 310 14.51 -2.82 -1.07
N LYS A 311 15.46 -2.58 -1.97
CA LYS A 311 16.10 -1.26 -2.09
C LYS A 311 15.17 -0.33 -2.86
N VAL A 312 14.97 0.88 -2.35
CA VAL A 312 14.15 1.91 -3.00
C VAL A 312 15.01 3.12 -3.27
N GLU A 313 15.01 3.61 -4.50
CA GLU A 313 15.64 4.87 -4.89
C GLU A 313 14.57 5.75 -5.54
N LEU A 314 14.47 6.99 -5.08
CA LEU A 314 13.46 7.95 -5.45
C LEU A 314 14.14 9.27 -5.81
N TRP A 315 13.82 9.82 -6.97
CA TRP A 315 14.30 11.14 -7.40
C TRP A 315 13.12 12.09 -7.53
N LEU A 316 13.19 13.21 -6.82
CA LEU A 316 12.16 14.25 -6.81
C LEU A 316 12.65 15.44 -7.64
N ALA A 317 11.85 15.97 -8.58
CA ALA A 317 12.25 17.09 -9.44
C ALA A 317 11.78 18.45 -8.89
N PRO A 318 12.68 19.31 -8.36
CA PRO A 318 12.28 20.62 -7.81
C PRO A 318 11.54 21.51 -8.82
N SER A 319 11.93 21.46 -10.10
CA SER A 319 11.30 22.22 -11.19
C SER A 319 9.83 21.88 -11.42
N HIS A 320 9.35 20.75 -10.88
CA HIS A 320 7.98 20.27 -11.00
C HIS A 320 7.33 20.09 -9.63
N GLY A 321 7.66 20.95 -8.66
CA GLY A 321 7.09 20.88 -7.30
C GLY A 321 7.48 19.61 -6.56
N TYR A 322 8.69 19.09 -6.81
CA TYR A 322 9.22 17.84 -6.25
C TYR A 322 8.42 16.59 -6.64
N LEU A 323 7.63 16.62 -7.71
CA LEU A 323 7.01 15.41 -8.25
C LEU A 323 8.06 14.31 -8.52
N PRO A 324 7.69 13.01 -8.33
CA PRO A 324 8.60 11.90 -8.51
C PRO A 324 9.01 11.77 -9.99
N ALA A 325 10.28 12.06 -10.28
CA ALA A 325 10.86 12.02 -11.62
C ALA A 325 11.42 10.64 -11.98
N ARG A 326 11.84 9.87 -10.97
CA ARG A 326 12.27 8.49 -11.15
C ARG A 326 12.01 7.68 -9.89
N ILE A 327 11.58 6.43 -10.05
CA ILE A 327 11.41 5.48 -8.96
C ILE A 327 12.06 4.17 -9.39
N ARG A 328 13.12 3.77 -8.69
CA ARG A 328 13.78 2.48 -8.90
C ARG A 328 13.59 1.59 -7.68
N LEU A 329 12.98 0.44 -7.91
CA LEU A 329 12.76 -0.61 -6.93
C LEU A 329 13.66 -1.79 -7.29
N THR A 330 14.53 -2.22 -6.37
CA THR A 330 15.39 -3.39 -6.57
C THR A 330 15.08 -4.44 -5.53
N ASP A 331 14.62 -5.60 -6.01
CA ASP A 331 14.28 -6.74 -5.18
C ASP A 331 15.54 -7.43 -4.62
N PRO A 332 15.41 -8.22 -3.54
CA PRO A 332 16.53 -8.93 -2.92
C PRO A 332 17.32 -9.85 -3.87
N ASN A 333 16.66 -10.33 -4.93
CA ASN A 333 17.28 -11.18 -5.95
C ASN A 333 18.03 -10.39 -7.04
N GLY A 334 18.15 -9.07 -6.89
CA GLY A 334 18.80 -8.14 -7.82
C GLY A 334 17.91 -7.67 -8.98
N ALA A 335 16.72 -8.24 -9.18
CA ALA A 335 15.80 -7.78 -10.20
C ALA A 335 15.32 -6.37 -9.89
N TYR A 336 15.15 -5.53 -10.92
CA TYR A 336 14.67 -4.17 -10.71
C TYR A 336 13.52 -3.76 -11.62
N LEU A 337 12.76 -2.79 -11.14
CA LEU A 337 11.79 -2.00 -11.88
C LEU A 337 12.22 -0.53 -11.77
N ASP A 338 12.49 0.11 -12.91
CA ASP A 338 12.93 1.50 -12.98
C ASP A 338 11.93 2.32 -13.79
N GLN A 339 11.17 3.18 -13.10
CA GLN A 339 10.16 4.06 -13.67
C GLN A 339 10.81 5.42 -13.95
N LYS A 340 10.89 5.82 -15.22
CA LYS A 340 11.50 7.07 -15.67
C LYS A 340 10.43 8.00 -16.22
N LEU A 341 10.34 9.22 -15.69
CA LEU A 341 9.31 10.17 -16.06
C LEU A 341 9.40 10.55 -17.55
N GLN A 342 8.26 10.46 -18.22
CA GLN A 342 8.10 10.73 -19.65
C GLN A 342 7.30 11.99 -19.93
N SER A 343 6.21 12.22 -19.20
CA SER A 343 5.40 13.43 -19.35
C SER A 343 4.66 13.77 -18.06
N ILE A 344 4.29 15.05 -17.93
CA ILE A 344 3.41 15.56 -16.88
C ILE A 344 2.27 16.33 -17.56
N GLU A 345 1.03 15.99 -17.19
CA GLU A 345 -0.19 16.67 -17.65
C GLU A 345 -0.96 17.18 -16.44
N GLY A 346 -1.24 18.48 -16.37
CA GLY A 346 -2.04 19.05 -15.27
C GLY A 346 -3.47 18.53 -15.30
N LEU A 347 -4.01 18.18 -14.12
CA LEU A 347 -5.42 17.84 -13.94
C LEU A 347 -6.11 19.09 -13.35
N TYR A 348 -6.92 19.76 -14.17
CA TYR A 348 -7.63 21.00 -13.82
C TYR A 348 -9.04 20.75 -13.30
#